data_AF-A0A0W0ZAN9-F1
#
_entry.id   AF-A0A0W0ZAN9-F1
#
_cell.length_a   1.000
_cell.length_b   1.000
_cell.length_c   1.000
_cell.angle_alpha   90.00
_cell.angle_beta   90.00
_cell.angle_gamma   90.00
#
_symmetry.space_group_name_H-M   'P 1'
#
loop_
_entity.id
_entity.type
_entity.pdbx_description
1 polymer ?
#
loop_
_entity_poly.entity_id
_entity_poly.type
_entity_poly.pdbx_seq_one_letter_code
_entity_poly.pdbx_strand_id
1 'polypeptide(L)'
;MGFKLPNLTTFLKEICSLNEQYTTERAKKDEQRYFSFLRGPTDNQERQGDSKCIAGIAEWIKNNKFGYDKIDTFFKGKNYATETAPFLKEALAGVLIVELFKIYGVKDNYRTDSALGQIILKELNVSRLSEIPSEDITKCLQAGQHLLLVMKQHMSSSESLTWFEEDKFKAIGDNITKGYDHYKVETASPSLS
;
A
#
# COMPACT_ATOMS: atom_id res chain seq x y z
N MET A 1 5.27 8.41 20.15
CA MET A 1 6.33 8.67 19.15
C MET A 1 5.65 8.93 17.82
N GLY A 2 6.05 9.97 17.08
CA GLY A 2 5.35 10.34 15.85
C GLY A 2 5.65 9.37 14.70
N PHE A 3 4.63 9.08 13.89
CA PHE A 3 4.78 8.36 12.63
C PHE A 3 5.69 9.16 11.69
N LYS A 4 6.88 8.63 11.39
CA LYS A 4 7.90 9.32 10.60
C LYS A 4 8.27 8.48 9.38
N LEU A 5 7.72 8.88 8.25
CA LEU A 5 8.03 8.28 6.96
C LEU A 5 9.45 8.65 6.50
N PRO A 6 10.18 7.72 5.85
CA PRO A 6 11.48 7.99 5.25
C PRO A 6 11.44 9.15 4.24
N ASN A 7 12.59 9.72 3.87
CA ASN A 7 12.59 10.69 2.77
C ASN A 7 12.08 10.03 1.48
N LEU A 8 11.44 10.81 0.59
CA LEU A 8 10.76 10.26 -0.59
C LEU A 8 11.69 9.45 -1.50
N THR A 9 12.95 9.86 -1.67
CA THR A 9 13.90 9.15 -2.54
C THR A 9 14.23 7.76 -1.99
N THR A 10 14.54 7.65 -0.70
CA THR A 10 14.76 6.36 -0.03
C THR A 10 13.50 5.52 -0.07
N PHE A 11 12.36 6.12 0.25
CA PHE A 11 11.08 5.40 0.30
C PHE A 11 10.71 4.81 -1.06
N LEU A 12 10.84 5.59 -2.14
CA LEU A 12 10.61 5.09 -3.50
C LEU A 12 11.57 3.97 -3.88
N LYS A 13 12.86 4.09 -3.52
CA LYS A 13 13.85 3.05 -3.83
C LYS A 13 13.45 1.71 -3.21
N GLU A 14 13.09 1.70 -1.92
CA GLU A 14 12.71 0.48 -1.22
C GLU A 14 11.40 -0.08 -1.79
N ILE A 15 10.37 0.76 -1.97
CA ILE A 15 9.06 0.29 -2.45
C ILE A 15 9.08 -0.16 -3.92
N CYS A 16 9.90 0.43 -4.79
CA CYS A 16 10.11 -0.08 -6.15
C CYS A 16 10.66 -1.51 -6.15
N SER A 17 11.39 -1.92 -5.11
CA SER A 17 11.93 -3.28 -4.95
C SER A 17 11.00 -4.23 -4.17
N LEU A 18 9.78 -3.79 -3.80
CA LEU A 18 8.90 -4.53 -2.90
C LEU A 18 8.58 -5.95 -3.36
N ASN A 19 8.41 -6.19 -4.66
CA ASN A 19 8.14 -7.53 -5.21
C ASN A 19 9.35 -8.48 -5.03
N GLU A 20 10.57 -7.98 -5.19
CA GLU A 20 11.81 -8.75 -4.95
C GLU A 20 11.97 -9.04 -3.45
N GLN A 21 11.71 -8.03 -2.61
CA GLN A 21 11.70 -8.19 -1.15
C GLN A 21 10.67 -9.23 -0.71
N TYR A 22 9.45 -9.18 -1.25
CA TYR A 22 8.39 -10.14 -0.95
C TYR A 22 8.79 -11.56 -1.33
N THR A 23 9.33 -11.76 -2.53
CA THR A 23 9.80 -13.07 -3.01
C THR A 23 10.88 -13.64 -2.08
N THR A 24 11.84 -12.79 -1.68
CA THR A 24 12.93 -13.15 -0.78
C THR A 24 12.42 -13.52 0.62
N GLU A 25 11.52 -12.70 1.18
CA GLU A 25 11.00 -12.93 2.53
C GLU A 25 10.06 -14.13 2.60
N ARG A 26 9.26 -14.37 1.54
CA ARG A 26 8.44 -15.58 1.40
C ARG A 26 9.31 -16.84 1.38
N ALA A 27 10.41 -16.83 0.61
CA ALA A 27 11.35 -17.96 0.54
C ALA A 27 11.97 -18.27 1.90
N LYS A 28 12.46 -17.26 2.63
CA LYS A 28 12.98 -17.44 4.00
C LYS A 28 11.92 -18.03 4.94
N LYS A 29 10.68 -17.54 4.87
CA LYS A 29 9.59 -18.09 5.68
C LYS A 29 9.26 -19.53 5.29
N ASP A 30 9.39 -19.89 4.02
CA ASP A 30 9.18 -21.27 3.58
C ASP A 30 10.28 -22.22 4.09
N GLU A 31 11.54 -21.78 4.09
CA GLU A 31 12.66 -22.53 4.67
C GLU A 31 12.49 -22.78 6.17
N GLN A 32 11.93 -21.81 6.90
CA GLN A 32 11.70 -21.88 8.35
C GLN A 32 10.47 -22.73 8.74
N ARG A 33 9.70 -23.23 7.78
CA ARG A 33 8.54 -24.08 8.09
C ARG A 33 8.96 -25.44 8.60
N TYR A 34 8.12 -25.98 9.49
CA TYR A 34 8.20 -27.37 9.87
C TYR A 34 8.04 -28.27 8.64
N PHE A 35 8.98 -29.21 8.44
CA PHE A 35 9.10 -30.05 7.24
C PHE A 35 9.29 -29.28 5.91
N SER A 36 10.01 -28.16 5.92
CA SER A 36 10.32 -27.39 4.69
C SER A 36 10.95 -28.26 3.58
N PHE A 37 11.73 -29.28 3.93
CA PHE A 37 12.32 -30.23 2.97
C PHE A 37 11.30 -31.13 2.23
N LEU A 38 10.06 -31.25 2.72
CA LEU A 38 8.99 -32.03 2.08
C LEU A 38 7.93 -31.16 1.40
N ARG A 39 8.00 -29.85 1.58
CA ARG A 39 6.98 -28.91 1.10
C ARG A 39 7.56 -28.06 -0.02
N GLY A 40 6.81 -27.96 -1.11
CA GLY A 40 7.12 -27.00 -2.16
C GLY A 40 6.99 -25.54 -1.69
N PRO A 41 7.49 -24.58 -2.49
CA PRO A 41 7.32 -23.17 -2.23
C PRO A 41 5.84 -22.78 -2.11
N THR A 42 5.54 -21.80 -1.27
CA THR A 42 4.19 -21.25 -1.19
C THR A 42 3.94 -20.28 -2.31
N ASP A 43 2.96 -20.58 -3.15
CA ASP A 43 2.42 -19.60 -4.09
C ASP A 43 1.25 -18.85 -3.46
N ASN A 44 1.40 -17.53 -3.28
CA ASN A 44 0.30 -16.64 -2.92
C ASN A 44 0.23 -15.54 -3.98
N GLN A 45 -0.53 -15.84 -5.03
CA GLN A 45 -0.69 -15.01 -6.21
C GLN A 45 -1.33 -13.65 -5.90
N GLU A 46 -2.25 -13.60 -4.94
CA GLU A 46 -2.86 -12.35 -4.48
C GLU A 46 -1.78 -11.39 -3.96
N ARG A 47 -0.98 -11.83 -2.99
CA ARG A 47 0.07 -10.99 -2.38
C ARG A 47 1.20 -10.67 -3.34
N GLN A 48 1.51 -11.56 -4.27
CA GLN A 48 2.45 -11.25 -5.35
C GLN A 48 1.89 -10.14 -6.26
N GLY A 49 0.61 -10.21 -6.62
CA GLY A 49 -0.10 -9.16 -7.34
C GLY A 49 -0.08 -7.82 -6.60
N ASP A 50 -0.42 -7.83 -5.30
CA ASP A 50 -0.39 -6.63 -4.45
C ASP A 50 1.02 -6.01 -4.40
N SER A 51 2.07 -6.82 -4.22
CA SER A 51 3.46 -6.31 -4.17
C SER A 51 3.92 -5.68 -5.49
N LYS A 52 3.53 -6.27 -6.64
CA LYS A 52 3.82 -5.73 -7.98
C LYS A 52 3.05 -4.43 -8.21
N CYS A 53 1.80 -4.38 -7.78
CA CYS A 53 0.95 -3.21 -7.87
C CYS A 53 1.57 -2.02 -7.12
N ILE A 54 1.92 -2.23 -5.85
CA ILE A 54 2.52 -1.19 -5.01
C ILE A 54 3.85 -0.72 -5.61
N ALA A 55 4.70 -1.64 -6.09
CA ALA A 55 5.94 -1.29 -6.77
C ALA A 55 5.69 -0.47 -8.04
N GLY A 56 4.65 -0.80 -8.81
CA GLY A 56 4.24 -0.05 -10.00
C GLY A 56 3.80 1.38 -9.69
N ILE A 57 3.06 1.58 -8.59
CA ILE A 57 2.69 2.93 -8.11
C ILE A 57 3.93 3.72 -7.72
N ALA A 58 4.86 3.12 -6.98
CA ALA A 58 6.12 3.77 -6.62
C ALA A 58 6.95 4.13 -7.87
N GLU A 59 7.02 3.25 -8.87
CA GLU A 59 7.74 3.53 -10.12
C GLU A 59 7.07 4.67 -10.90
N TRP A 60 5.74 4.71 -10.92
CA TRP A 60 5.01 5.83 -11.52
C TRP A 60 5.32 7.16 -10.81
N ILE A 61 5.28 7.19 -9.47
CA ILE A 61 5.66 8.39 -8.70
C ILE A 61 7.10 8.77 -9.03
N LYS A 62 8.03 7.81 -9.03
CA LYS A 62 9.44 8.03 -9.29
C LYS A 62 9.69 8.68 -10.66
N ASN A 63 8.95 8.26 -11.68
CA ASN A 63 9.05 8.79 -13.04
C ASN A 63 8.42 10.17 -13.21
N ASN A 64 7.42 10.50 -12.38
CA ASN A 64 6.61 11.70 -12.54
C ASN A 64 6.87 12.79 -11.49
N LYS A 65 7.59 12.49 -10.39
CA LYS A 65 7.72 13.37 -9.22
C LYS A 65 8.19 14.80 -9.53
N PHE A 66 9.13 14.98 -10.45
CA PHE A 66 9.68 16.31 -10.78
C PHE A 66 8.81 17.15 -11.71
N GLY A 67 7.80 16.54 -12.34
CA GLY A 67 6.81 17.22 -13.19
C GLY A 67 5.38 17.09 -12.67
N TYR A 68 5.22 16.68 -11.40
CA TYR A 68 3.92 16.36 -10.84
C TYR A 68 2.96 17.57 -10.83
N ASP A 69 3.49 18.79 -10.77
CA ASP A 69 2.74 20.05 -10.88
C ASP A 69 2.03 20.25 -12.23
N LYS A 70 2.50 19.56 -13.28
CA LYS A 70 1.88 19.54 -14.61
C LYS A 70 0.82 18.46 -14.74
N ILE A 71 0.91 17.42 -13.93
CA ILE A 71 -0.02 16.28 -13.90
C ILE A 71 -1.22 16.63 -13.03
N ASP A 72 -0.95 17.18 -11.85
CA ASP A 72 -1.95 17.58 -10.88
C ASP A 72 -1.92 19.10 -10.67
N THR A 73 -2.95 19.77 -11.19
CA THR A 73 -3.09 21.22 -11.09
C THR A 73 -3.16 21.74 -9.66
N PHE A 74 -3.51 20.90 -8.67
CA PHE A 74 -3.47 21.27 -7.25
C PHE A 74 -2.05 21.58 -6.76
N PHE A 75 -1.02 21.06 -7.43
CA PHE A 75 0.39 21.32 -7.13
C PHE A 75 1.05 22.34 -8.05
N LYS A 76 0.30 22.98 -8.95
CA LYS A 76 0.84 24.00 -9.84
C LYS A 76 1.41 25.17 -9.04
N GLY A 77 2.71 25.43 -9.20
CA GLY A 77 3.42 26.50 -8.51
C GLY A 77 3.75 26.24 -7.04
N LYS A 78 3.43 25.05 -6.50
CA LYS A 78 3.81 24.65 -5.14
C LYS A 78 5.28 24.26 -5.06
N ASN A 79 5.86 24.40 -3.88
CA ASN A 79 7.25 24.02 -3.66
C ASN A 79 7.41 22.50 -3.59
N TYR A 80 8.29 21.95 -4.42
CA TYR A 80 8.50 20.51 -4.48
C TYR A 80 8.96 19.90 -3.15
N ALA A 81 9.93 20.52 -2.46
CA ALA A 81 10.53 19.96 -1.26
C ALA A 81 9.60 20.00 -0.04
N THR A 82 8.79 21.05 0.08
CA THR A 82 7.95 21.30 1.26
C THR A 82 6.49 20.89 1.09
N GLU A 83 6.00 20.74 -0.14
CA GLU A 83 4.59 20.43 -0.41
C GLU A 83 4.43 19.15 -1.25
N THR A 84 5.01 19.11 -2.46
CA THR A 84 4.79 17.99 -3.39
C THR A 84 5.43 16.69 -2.91
N ALA A 85 6.70 16.71 -2.50
CA ALA A 85 7.41 15.52 -2.05
C ALA A 85 6.82 14.94 -0.74
N PRO A 86 6.45 15.76 0.27
CA PRO A 86 5.68 15.29 1.41
C PRO A 86 4.34 14.66 1.04
N PHE A 87 3.58 15.28 0.13
CA PHE A 87 2.32 14.72 -0.36
C PHE A 87 2.52 13.35 -1.03
N LEU A 88 3.46 13.23 -1.97
CA LEU A 88 3.73 11.97 -2.68
C LEU A 88 4.17 10.86 -1.72
N LYS A 89 4.90 11.23 -0.67
CA LYS A 89 5.31 10.32 0.40
C LYS A 89 4.10 9.83 1.22
N GLU A 90 3.23 10.74 1.61
CA GLU A 90 1.99 10.41 2.34
C GLU A 90 1.04 9.57 1.48
N ALA A 91 0.95 9.87 0.19
CA ALA A 91 0.15 9.11 -0.76
C ALA A 91 0.64 7.67 -0.91
N LEU A 92 1.95 7.46 -1.05
CA LEU A 92 2.53 6.14 -1.11
C LEU A 92 2.32 5.36 0.20
N ALA A 93 2.49 6.03 1.35
CA ALA A 93 2.19 5.43 2.65
C ALA A 93 0.69 5.05 2.77
N GLY A 94 -0.22 5.85 2.20
CA GLY A 94 -1.64 5.54 2.15
C GLY A 94 -1.92 4.23 1.43
N VAL A 95 -1.29 4.00 0.28
CA VAL A 95 -1.40 2.74 -0.48
C VAL A 95 -0.92 1.55 0.37
N LEU A 96 0.21 1.72 1.06
CA LEU A 96 0.75 0.69 1.96
C LEU A 96 -0.19 0.39 3.14
N ILE A 97 -0.80 1.41 3.75
CA ILE A 97 -1.75 1.27 4.86
C ILE A 97 -3.01 0.53 4.41
N VAL A 98 -3.52 0.80 3.21
CA VAL A 98 -4.64 0.04 2.64
C VAL A 98 -4.31 -1.45 2.55
N GLU A 99 -3.10 -1.78 2.11
CA GLU A 99 -2.67 -3.17 2.05
C GLU A 99 -2.55 -3.82 3.44
N LEU A 100 -2.05 -3.08 4.43
CA LEU A 100 -2.05 -3.54 5.82
C LEU A 100 -3.47 -3.81 6.34
N PHE A 101 -4.47 -3.01 5.96
CA PHE A 101 -5.86 -3.29 6.32
C PHE A 101 -6.40 -4.56 5.70
N LYS A 102 -6.03 -4.89 4.45
CA LYS A 102 -6.40 -6.17 3.85
C LYS A 102 -5.77 -7.35 4.59
N ILE A 103 -4.53 -7.20 5.04
CA ILE A 103 -3.72 -8.27 5.66
C ILE A 103 -4.05 -8.51 7.13
N TYR A 104 -4.16 -7.43 7.92
CA TYR A 104 -4.30 -7.47 9.38
C TYR A 104 -5.66 -6.99 9.88
N GLY A 105 -6.48 -6.41 9.01
CA GLY A 105 -7.74 -5.77 9.38
C GLY A 105 -7.53 -4.37 9.98
N VAL A 106 -8.62 -3.62 10.13
CA VAL A 106 -8.61 -2.19 10.50
C VAL A 106 -8.04 -1.92 11.91
N LYS A 107 -7.96 -2.93 12.79
CA LYS A 107 -7.44 -2.82 14.17
C LYS A 107 -6.44 -3.93 14.52
N ASP A 108 -5.69 -4.43 13.54
CA ASP A 108 -4.83 -5.62 13.74
C ASP A 108 -5.61 -6.84 14.26
N ASN A 109 -6.89 -6.94 13.84
CA ASN A 109 -7.82 -7.97 14.28
C ASN A 109 -7.42 -9.37 13.79
N TYR A 110 -6.64 -9.46 12.71
CA TYR A 110 -6.15 -10.71 12.15
C TYR A 110 -4.70 -10.95 12.56
N ARG A 111 -4.44 -12.05 13.27
CA ARG A 111 -3.09 -12.55 13.51
C ARG A 111 -2.62 -13.33 12.29
N THR A 112 -2.10 -12.63 11.29
CA THR A 112 -1.50 -13.26 10.11
C THR A 112 0.02 -13.13 10.15
N ASP A 113 0.76 -14.16 9.75
CA ASP A 113 2.21 -14.08 9.59
C ASP A 113 2.58 -13.71 8.14
N SER A 114 2.01 -12.61 7.65
CA SER A 114 2.17 -12.18 6.25
C SER A 114 3.59 -11.67 5.97
N ALA A 115 4.26 -12.25 4.97
CA ALA A 115 5.57 -11.77 4.52
C ALA A 115 5.47 -10.34 3.98
N LEU A 116 4.47 -10.08 3.14
CA LEU A 116 4.22 -8.74 2.60
C LEU A 116 3.89 -7.74 3.71
N GLY A 117 3.04 -8.14 4.67
CA GLY A 117 2.66 -7.27 5.79
C GLY A 117 3.86 -6.87 6.64
N GLN A 118 4.80 -7.78 6.91
CA GLN A 118 6.03 -7.48 7.66
C GLN A 118 6.96 -6.53 6.91
N ILE A 119 7.11 -6.70 5.60
CA ILE A 119 7.90 -5.77 4.79
C ILE A 119 7.25 -4.39 4.84
N ILE A 120 5.94 -4.28 4.64
CA ILE A 120 5.25 -2.98 4.64
C ILE A 120 5.38 -2.29 6.01
N LEU A 121 5.20 -3.01 7.13
CA LEU A 121 5.39 -2.45 8.47
C LEU A 121 6.81 -1.91 8.66
N LYS A 122 7.82 -2.65 8.19
CA LYS A 122 9.22 -2.24 8.22
C LYS A 122 9.46 -0.96 7.39
N GLU A 123 8.89 -0.88 6.18
CA GLU A 123 9.02 0.30 5.31
C GLU A 123 8.33 1.55 5.88
N LEU A 124 7.23 1.35 6.62
CA LEU A 124 6.56 2.40 7.39
C LEU A 124 7.26 2.71 8.72
N ASN A 125 8.32 1.97 9.07
CA ASN A 125 9.07 2.07 10.31
C ASN A 125 8.18 1.97 11.56
N VAL A 126 7.25 1.03 11.54
CA VAL A 126 6.35 0.69 12.66
C VAL A 126 6.33 -0.81 12.88
N SER A 127 6.08 -1.25 14.12
CA SER A 127 5.99 -2.69 14.41
C SER A 127 4.57 -3.22 14.20
N ARG A 128 3.56 -2.34 14.30
CA ARG A 128 2.13 -2.68 14.18
C ARG A 128 1.36 -1.52 13.56
N LEU A 129 0.24 -1.81 12.90
CA LEU A 129 -0.59 -0.78 12.29
C LEU A 129 -1.20 0.14 13.36
N SER A 130 -1.53 -0.41 14.54
CA SER A 130 -2.02 0.34 15.69
C SER A 130 -1.06 1.42 16.22
N GLU A 131 0.21 1.42 15.80
CA GLU A 131 1.20 2.44 16.20
C GLU A 131 1.08 3.73 15.38
N ILE A 132 0.37 3.70 14.24
CA ILE A 132 0.15 4.87 13.40
C ILE A 132 -1.04 5.66 13.97
N PRO A 133 -0.88 6.95 14.33
CA PRO A 133 -1.99 7.78 14.78
C PRO A 133 -3.12 7.85 13.75
N SER A 134 -4.37 7.83 14.20
CA SER A 134 -5.53 7.84 13.30
C SER A 134 -5.60 9.06 12.38
N GLU A 135 -5.09 10.20 12.85
CA GLU A 135 -4.97 11.43 12.04
C GLU A 135 -3.99 11.24 10.88
N ASP A 136 -2.83 10.61 11.14
CA ASP A 136 -1.82 10.32 10.13
C ASP A 136 -2.32 9.27 9.13
N ILE A 137 -3.04 8.24 9.61
CA ILE A 137 -3.72 7.26 8.74
C ILE A 137 -4.67 7.99 7.80
N THR A 138 -5.56 8.83 8.34
CA THR A 138 -6.57 9.55 7.54
C THR A 138 -5.89 10.43 6.48
N LYS A 139 -4.85 11.16 6.87
CA LYS A 139 -4.07 12.01 5.97
C LYS A 139 -3.43 11.20 4.83
N CYS A 140 -2.76 10.09 5.15
CA CYS A 140 -2.11 9.25 4.15
C CYS A 140 -3.12 8.64 3.19
N LEU A 141 -4.28 8.20 3.68
CA LEU A 141 -5.32 7.61 2.85
C LEU A 141 -5.97 8.62 1.90
N GLN A 142 -6.25 9.84 2.37
CA GLN A 142 -6.73 10.92 1.52
C GLN A 142 -5.72 11.26 0.41
N ALA A 143 -4.43 11.35 0.77
CA ALA A 143 -3.37 11.58 -0.20
C ALA A 143 -3.26 10.43 -1.21
N GLY A 144 -3.36 9.18 -0.76
CA GLY A 144 -3.31 7.99 -1.61
C GLY A 144 -4.49 7.92 -2.57
N GLN A 145 -5.70 8.20 -2.09
CA GLN A 145 -6.90 8.28 -2.92
C GLN A 145 -6.75 9.36 -4.01
N HIS A 146 -6.29 10.55 -3.63
CA HIS A 146 -6.06 11.65 -4.58
C HIS A 146 -5.04 11.27 -5.65
N LEU A 147 -3.91 10.69 -5.24
CA LEU A 147 -2.86 10.23 -6.17
C LEU A 147 -3.42 9.22 -7.18
N LEU A 148 -4.19 8.24 -6.74
CA LEU A 148 -4.70 7.21 -7.63
C LEU A 148 -5.73 7.75 -8.63
N LEU A 149 -6.55 8.73 -8.22
CA LEU A 149 -7.43 9.45 -9.13
C LEU A 149 -6.64 10.20 -10.20
N VAL A 150 -5.57 10.90 -9.81
CA VAL A 150 -4.66 11.59 -10.74
C VAL A 150 -4.00 10.60 -11.69
N MET A 151 -3.48 9.48 -11.19
CA MET A 151 -2.87 8.43 -12.03
C MET A 151 -3.87 7.90 -13.06
N LYS A 152 -5.11 7.63 -12.64
CA LYS A 152 -6.18 7.17 -13.53
C LYS A 152 -6.52 8.19 -14.63
N GLN A 153 -6.53 9.48 -14.31
CA GLN A 153 -6.80 10.54 -15.29
C GLN A 153 -5.63 10.74 -16.25
N HIS A 154 -4.40 10.51 -15.78
CA HIS A 154 -3.18 10.73 -16.55
C HIS A 154 -2.80 9.53 -17.45
N MET A 155 -3.17 8.30 -17.07
CA MET A 155 -3.00 7.12 -17.92
C MET A 155 -4.14 7.06 -18.94
N SER A 156 -3.83 7.21 -20.23
CA SER A 156 -4.82 7.11 -21.32
C SER A 156 -5.44 5.71 -21.39
N SER A 157 -6.67 5.60 -21.91
CA SER A 157 -7.53 4.41 -21.89
C SER A 157 -6.95 3.13 -22.54
N SER A 158 -5.80 3.20 -23.23
CA SER A 158 -5.10 2.03 -23.78
C SER A 158 -4.07 1.42 -22.82
N GLU A 159 -3.60 2.18 -21.82
CA GLU A 159 -2.87 1.66 -20.65
C GLU A 159 -3.88 1.54 -19.51
N SER A 160 -4.88 0.68 -19.71
CA SER A 160 -5.88 0.44 -18.68
C SER A 160 -5.17 0.01 -17.40
N LEU A 161 -5.36 0.77 -16.32
CA LEU A 161 -5.27 0.25 -14.96
C LEU A 161 -6.40 -0.80 -14.79
N THR A 162 -6.36 -1.91 -15.52
CA THR A 162 -7.32 -3.02 -15.44
C THR A 162 -7.40 -3.61 -14.04
N TRP A 163 -6.43 -3.30 -13.19
CA TRP A 163 -6.33 -3.70 -11.79
C TRP A 163 -6.81 -2.62 -10.79
N PHE A 164 -6.97 -1.35 -11.22
CA PHE A 164 -7.56 -0.30 -10.40
C PHE A 164 -9.08 -0.40 -10.51
N GLU A 165 -9.65 -1.28 -9.70
CA GLU A 165 -11.08 -1.21 -9.39
C GLU A 165 -11.29 0.03 -8.52
N GLU A 166 -11.56 1.16 -9.17
CA GLU A 166 -11.93 2.42 -8.52
C GLU A 166 -12.94 2.19 -7.40
N ASP A 167 -13.88 1.26 -7.61
CA ASP A 167 -14.90 0.87 -6.63
C ASP A 167 -14.32 0.22 -5.36
N LYS A 168 -13.24 -0.58 -5.44
CA LYS A 168 -12.59 -1.16 -4.25
C LYS A 168 -11.79 -0.11 -3.48
N PHE A 169 -11.06 0.76 -4.17
CA PHE A 169 -10.26 1.81 -3.51
C PHE A 169 -11.16 2.90 -2.93
N LYS A 170 -12.22 3.27 -3.65
CA LYS A 170 -13.27 4.19 -3.20
C LYS A 170 -14.11 3.57 -2.09
N ALA A 171 -14.46 2.28 -2.13
CA ALA A 171 -15.11 1.62 -0.99
C ALA A 171 -14.23 1.66 0.27
N ILE A 172 -12.92 1.47 0.14
CA ILE A 172 -11.99 1.58 1.28
C ILE A 172 -11.90 3.04 1.76
N GLY A 173 -11.79 4.02 0.87
CA GLY A 173 -11.76 5.45 1.21
C GLY A 173 -13.07 6.00 1.82
N ASP A 174 -14.22 5.64 1.24
CA ASP A 174 -15.57 6.06 1.66
C ASP A 174 -15.95 5.42 3.01
N ASN A 175 -15.52 4.19 3.28
CA ASN A 175 -15.75 3.53 4.57
C ASN A 175 -14.86 4.09 5.69
N ILE A 176 -13.73 4.71 5.34
CA ILE A 176 -12.82 5.34 6.30
C ILE A 176 -13.26 6.79 6.60
N THR A 177 -13.80 7.52 5.62
CA THR A 177 -14.34 8.89 5.80
C THR A 177 -15.69 8.93 6.49
N LYS A 178 -16.52 7.87 6.40
CA LYS A 178 -17.82 7.77 7.11
C LYS A 178 -17.72 7.44 8.60
N GLY A 179 -16.51 7.34 9.14
CA GLY A 179 -16.26 6.93 10.52
C GLY A 179 -16.02 5.44 10.61
N TYR A 180 -14.98 5.10 11.38
CA TYR A 180 -14.40 3.79 11.68
C TYR A 180 -15.35 2.70 12.24
N ASP A 181 -16.66 2.80 12.04
CA ASP A 181 -17.67 1.87 12.50
C ASP A 181 -18.32 1.15 11.31
N HIS A 182 -17.75 -0.02 10.97
CA HIS A 182 -18.35 -1.14 10.23
C HIS A 182 -17.43 -1.72 9.15
N TYR A 183 -16.32 -2.31 9.58
CA TYR A 183 -15.73 -3.44 8.85
C TYR A 183 -16.23 -4.73 9.50
N LYS A 184 -17.47 -5.12 9.21
CA LYS A 184 -17.81 -6.54 9.10
C LYS A 184 -17.47 -6.91 7.67
N VAL A 185 -16.27 -7.44 7.44
CA VAL A 185 -16.06 -8.28 6.26
C VAL A 185 -17.05 -9.42 6.45
N GLU A 186 -18.09 -9.46 5.63
CA GLU A 186 -18.78 -10.72 5.39
C GLU A 186 -17.74 -11.64 4.77
N THR A 187 -17.00 -12.35 5.62
CA THR A 187 -16.28 -13.54 5.20
C THR A 187 -17.37 -14.47 4.70
N ALA A 188 -17.41 -14.66 3.39
CA ALA A 188 -18.10 -15.79 2.79
C ALA A 188 -17.79 -17.02 3.64
N SER A 189 -18.84 -17.57 4.23
CA SER A 189 -18.76 -18.68 5.16
C SER A 189 -18.06 -19.88 4.52
N PRO A 190 -17.35 -20.70 5.30
CA PRO A 190 -16.69 -21.89 4.77
C PRO A 190 -17.77 -22.85 4.26
N SER A 191 -17.67 -23.24 3.00
CA SER A 191 -18.39 -24.42 2.50
C SER A 191 -17.77 -25.64 3.17
N LEU A 192 -18.39 -26.07 4.27
CA LEU A 192 -18.32 -27.45 4.73
C LEU A 192 -19.11 -28.29 3.74
N SER A 193 -18.41 -29.17 3.04
CA SER A 193 -18.96 -30.39 2.42
C SER A 193 -17.89 -31.46 2.50
#